data_AF-A0A0B5L1C0-F1
#
_entry.id   AF-A0A0B5L1C0-F1
#
_cell.length_a   1.000
_cell.length_b   1.000
_cell.length_c   1.000
_cell.angle_alpha   90.00
_cell.angle_beta   90.00
_cell.angle_gamma   90.00
#
_symmetry.space_group_name_H-M   'P 1'
#
loop_
_entity.id
_entity.type
_entity.pdbx_description
1 polymer ?
#
loop_
_entity_poly.entity_id
_entity_poly.type
_entity_poly.pdbx_seq_one_letter_code
_entity_poly.pdbx_strand_id
1 'polypeptide(L)'
;MRRDSNNILKSFRNAFEGIESALRLERNLKIHFFIGIAVAVFSLFLPLSEKDLLWVYFAIFSVIGAELLNTVIEKFLDLFFEDYSESVKLVKDIAAGFVLWYSLFSVVVGILILGRALFSWSPSFAKFFVSGVLIFFPLFSVFVRRYRNVGKNDKSSGGR
;
A
#
# COMPACT_ATOMS: atom_id res chain seq x y z
N MET A 1 19.49 -33.28 7.82
CA MET A 1 18.46 -32.57 7.02
C MET A 1 18.92 -32.59 5.56
N ARG A 2 18.44 -33.55 4.76
CA ARG A 2 18.88 -33.72 3.35
C ARG A 2 18.22 -32.63 2.50
N ARG A 3 19.05 -31.79 1.87
CA ARG A 3 18.61 -30.73 0.96
C ARG A 3 18.50 -31.35 -0.43
N ASP A 4 17.42 -32.07 -0.67
CA ASP A 4 17.17 -32.70 -1.97
C ASP A 4 16.87 -31.62 -3.01
N SER A 5 17.48 -31.73 -4.19
CA SER A 5 17.38 -30.77 -5.31
C SER A 5 15.95 -30.58 -5.84
N ASN A 6 15.02 -31.46 -5.45
CA ASN A 6 13.57 -31.33 -5.65
C ASN A 6 12.91 -30.24 -4.75
N ASN A 7 13.67 -29.58 -3.89
CA ASN A 7 13.16 -28.56 -2.97
C ASN A 7 12.95 -27.18 -3.60
N ILE A 8 13.65 -26.81 -4.68
CA ILE A 8 13.54 -25.43 -5.21
C ILE A 8 12.16 -25.22 -5.85
N LEU A 9 11.75 -26.10 -6.76
CA LEU A 9 10.42 -26.08 -7.38
C LEU A 9 9.31 -26.15 -6.32
N LYS A 10 9.49 -26.96 -5.28
CA LYS A 10 8.56 -27.05 -4.15
C LYS A 10 8.47 -25.73 -3.38
N SER A 11 9.60 -25.07 -3.08
CA SER A 11 9.61 -23.77 -2.42
C SER A 11 8.93 -22.68 -3.24
N PHE A 12 9.16 -22.65 -4.56
CA PHE A 12 8.44 -21.72 -5.44
C PHE A 12 6.94 -21.99 -5.44
N ARG A 13 6.53 -23.26 -5.59
CA ARG A 13 5.11 -23.63 -5.53
C ARG A 13 4.46 -23.20 -4.21
N ASN A 14 5.11 -23.48 -3.08
CA ASN A 14 4.62 -23.06 -1.77
C ASN A 14 4.52 -21.53 -1.65
N ALA A 15 5.47 -20.78 -2.20
CA ALA A 15 5.41 -19.31 -2.21
C ALA A 15 4.25 -18.79 -3.06
N PHE A 16 4.00 -19.38 -4.24
CA PHE A 16 2.85 -19.04 -5.08
C PHE A 16 1.51 -19.39 -4.41
N GLU A 17 1.39 -20.56 -3.79
CA GLU A 17 0.21 -20.94 -3.00
C GLU A 17 -0.04 -19.93 -1.86
N GLY A 18 1.02 -19.44 -1.22
CA GLY A 18 0.93 -18.38 -0.20
C GLY A 18 0.38 -17.06 -0.75
N ILE A 19 0.91 -16.59 -1.88
CA ILE A 19 0.43 -15.36 -2.54
C ILE A 19 -1.02 -15.53 -2.99
N GLU A 20 -1.37 -16.67 -3.59
CA GLU A 20 -2.74 -16.95 -4.03
C GLU A 20 -3.72 -16.96 -2.85
N SER A 21 -3.32 -17.56 -1.72
CA SER A 21 -4.13 -17.59 -0.51
C SER A 21 -4.36 -16.17 0.04
N ALA A 22 -3.32 -15.36 0.12
CA ALA A 22 -3.43 -13.96 0.54
C ALA A 22 -4.32 -13.16 -0.42
N LEU A 23 -4.14 -13.36 -1.74
CA LEU A 23 -4.98 -12.74 -2.75
C LEU A 23 -6.43 -13.13 -2.58
N ARG A 24 -6.78 -14.39 -2.27
CA ARG A 24 -8.19 -14.79 -2.09
C ARG A 24 -8.82 -14.16 -0.85
N LEU A 25 -8.03 -13.96 0.19
CA LEU A 25 -8.45 -13.48 1.50
C LEU A 25 -8.70 -11.96 1.52
N GLU A 26 -7.75 -11.16 1.04
CA GLU A 26 -7.78 -9.71 1.22
C GLU A 26 -8.25 -8.96 -0.02
N ARG A 27 -9.34 -8.21 0.10
CA ARG A 27 -9.93 -7.44 -1.01
C ARG A 27 -8.99 -6.36 -1.53
N ASN A 28 -8.31 -5.64 -0.63
CA ASN A 28 -7.42 -4.54 -1.02
C ASN A 28 -6.21 -5.08 -1.80
N LEU A 29 -5.62 -6.19 -1.33
CA LEU A 29 -4.56 -6.87 -2.06
C LEU A 29 -5.00 -7.28 -3.47
N LYS A 30 -6.21 -7.84 -3.67
CA LYS A 30 -6.75 -8.13 -5.02
C LYS A 30 -6.75 -6.88 -5.89
N ILE A 31 -7.31 -5.79 -5.38
CA ILE A 31 -7.45 -4.53 -6.13
C ILE A 31 -6.08 -3.98 -6.53
N HIS A 32 -5.17 -3.86 -5.56
CA HIS A 32 -3.81 -3.37 -5.81
C HIS A 32 -3.04 -4.28 -6.78
N PHE A 33 -3.21 -5.60 -6.68
CA PHE A 33 -2.58 -6.56 -7.58
C PHE A 33 -3.10 -6.43 -9.02
N PHE A 34 -4.42 -6.41 -9.22
CA PHE A 34 -5.01 -6.27 -10.56
C PHE A 34 -4.71 -4.92 -11.21
N ILE A 35 -4.84 -3.82 -10.46
CA ILE A 35 -4.46 -2.48 -10.94
C ILE A 35 -2.96 -2.44 -11.25
N GLY A 36 -2.13 -3.01 -10.37
CA GLY A 36 -0.69 -3.11 -10.56
C GLY A 36 -0.33 -3.83 -11.85
N ILE A 37 -0.94 -4.98 -12.13
CA ILE A 37 -0.75 -5.70 -13.40
C ILE A 37 -1.20 -4.87 -14.59
N ALA A 38 -2.38 -4.23 -14.51
CA ALA A 38 -2.88 -3.40 -15.59
C ALA A 38 -1.92 -2.25 -15.92
N VAL A 39 -1.42 -1.55 -14.90
CA VAL A 39 -0.43 -0.47 -15.05
C VAL A 39 0.90 -1.02 -15.56
N ALA A 40 1.35 -2.17 -15.07
CA ALA A 40 2.60 -2.81 -15.47
C ALA A 40 2.59 -3.24 -16.94
N VAL A 41 1.46 -3.74 -17.44
CA VAL A 41 1.29 -4.10 -18.84
C VAL A 41 1.17 -2.84 -19.68
N PHE A 42 0.37 -1.86 -19.23
CA PHE A 42 0.18 -0.61 -19.96
C PHE A 42 1.48 0.21 -20.10
N SER A 43 2.34 0.20 -19.07
CA SER A 43 3.62 0.93 -19.10
C SER A 43 4.59 0.41 -20.16
N LEU A 44 4.49 -0.86 -20.56
CA LEU A 44 5.30 -1.45 -21.63
C LEU A 44 5.00 -0.85 -23.02
N PHE A 45 3.80 -0.27 -23.20
CA PHE A 45 3.39 0.36 -24.45
C PHE A 45 3.64 1.88 -24.48
N LEU A 46 4.15 2.45 -23.39
CA LEU A 46 4.45 3.88 -23.28
C LEU A 46 5.92 4.17 -23.60
N PRO A 47 6.24 5.39 -24.09
CA PRO A 47 7.61 5.81 -24.38
C PRO A 47 8.39 6.13 -23.09
N LEU A 48 8.58 5.13 -22.25
CA LEU A 48 9.26 5.22 -20.96
C LEU A 48 10.71 4.74 -21.07
N SER A 49 11.62 5.39 -20.34
CA SER A 49 12.99 4.89 -20.22
C SER A 49 13.06 3.66 -19.31
N GLU A 50 14.15 2.91 -19.36
CA GLU A 50 14.39 1.78 -18.44
C GLU A 50 14.30 2.21 -16.97
N LYS A 51 14.81 3.40 -16.64
CA LYS A 51 14.71 3.98 -15.29
C LYS A 51 13.27 4.27 -14.90
N ASP A 52 12.46 4.76 -15.84
CA ASP A 52 11.04 5.03 -15.59
C ASP A 52 10.28 3.72 -15.29
N LEU A 53 10.53 2.68 -16.08
CA LEU A 53 9.94 1.35 -15.87
C LEU A 53 10.33 0.75 -14.53
N LEU A 54 11.60 0.86 -14.13
CA LEU A 54 12.06 0.41 -12.82
C LEU A 54 11.31 1.09 -11.67
N TRP A 55 11.09 2.40 -11.74
CA TRP A 55 10.33 3.13 -10.73
C TRP A 55 8.85 2.76 -10.70
N VAL A 56 8.23 2.57 -11.87
CA VAL A 56 6.84 2.11 -11.98
C VAL A 56 6.68 0.72 -11.36
N TYR A 57 7.56 -0.23 -11.70
CA TYR A 57 7.51 -1.56 -11.11
C TYR A 57 7.82 -1.53 -9.62
N PHE A 58 8.83 -0.78 -9.19
CA PHE A 58 9.15 -0.64 -7.78
C PHE A 58 7.95 -0.10 -6.98
N ALA A 59 7.24 0.91 -7.49
CA ALA A 59 6.01 1.39 -6.89
C ALA A 59 4.96 0.28 -6.74
N ILE A 60 4.68 -0.47 -7.81
CA ILE A 60 3.70 -1.57 -7.80
C ILE A 60 4.09 -2.67 -6.80
N PHE A 61 5.33 -3.17 -6.89
CA PHE A 61 5.84 -4.21 -5.99
C PHE A 61 5.83 -3.75 -4.53
N SER A 62 6.14 -2.49 -4.27
CA SER A 62 6.16 -1.94 -2.90
C SER A 62 4.77 -1.87 -2.27
N VAL A 63 3.73 -1.48 -3.02
CA VAL A 63 2.34 -1.45 -2.54
C VAL A 63 1.83 -2.87 -2.27
N ILE A 64 2.05 -3.80 -3.20
CA ILE A 64 1.65 -5.20 -3.05
C ILE A 64 2.39 -5.84 -1.86
N GLY A 65 3.69 -5.56 -1.71
CA GLY A 65 4.49 -6.02 -0.60
C GLY A 65 4.00 -5.47 0.75
N ALA A 66 3.63 -4.20 0.80
CA ALA A 66 3.07 -3.59 2.00
C ALA A 66 1.71 -4.20 2.38
N GLU A 67 0.83 -4.45 1.40
CA GLU A 67 -0.45 -5.15 1.62
C GLU A 67 -0.24 -6.58 2.15
N LEU A 68 0.68 -7.35 1.55
CA LEU A 68 1.03 -8.69 2.04
C LEU A 68 1.56 -8.66 3.48
N LEU A 69 2.41 -7.69 3.82
CA LEU A 69 2.90 -7.51 5.18
C LEU A 69 1.76 -7.14 6.15
N ASN A 70 0.83 -6.28 5.73
CA ASN A 70 -0.36 -5.98 6.51
C ASN A 70 -1.18 -7.24 6.80
N THR A 71 -1.44 -8.07 5.78
CA THR A 71 -2.13 -9.36 5.96
C THR A 71 -1.39 -10.29 6.92
N VAL A 72 -0.06 -10.40 6.79
CA VAL A 72 0.75 -11.24 7.70
C VAL A 72 0.62 -10.75 9.14
N ILE A 73 0.71 -9.44 9.38
CA ILE A 73 0.56 -8.86 10.72
C ILE A 73 -0.84 -9.11 11.27
N GLU A 74 -1.88 -8.89 10.46
CA GLU A 74 -3.27 -9.12 10.88
C GLU A 74 -3.49 -10.58 11.28
N LYS A 75 -3.10 -11.53 10.43
CA LYS A 75 -3.26 -12.97 10.74
C LYS A 75 -2.40 -13.42 11.89
N PHE A 76 -1.19 -12.87 12.04
CA PHE A 76 -0.37 -13.17 13.20
C PHE A 76 -1.06 -12.72 14.50
N LEU A 77 -1.61 -11.50 14.54
CA LEU A 77 -2.32 -11.01 15.72
C LEU A 77 -3.60 -11.82 16.00
N ASP A 78 -4.37 -12.16 14.96
CA ASP A 78 -5.59 -12.95 15.10
C ASP A 78 -5.33 -14.38 15.62
N LEU A 79 -4.09 -14.90 15.51
CA LEU A 79 -3.71 -16.20 16.08
C LEU A 79 -3.42 -16.16 17.59
N PHE A 80 -2.99 -15.02 18.12
CA PHE A 80 -2.56 -14.90 19.53
C PHE A 80 -3.54 -14.12 20.40
N PHE A 81 -4.45 -13.35 19.79
CA PHE A 81 -5.38 -12.48 20.49
C PHE A 81 -6.81 -12.72 20.01
N GLU A 82 -7.63 -13.35 20.87
CA GLU A 82 -9.07 -13.54 20.61
C GLU A 82 -9.88 -12.28 20.92
N ASP A 83 -9.47 -11.51 21.94
CA ASP A 83 -10.15 -10.29 22.39
C ASP A 83 -9.47 -9.01 21.91
N TYR A 84 -10.28 -7.96 21.76
CA TYR A 84 -9.82 -6.62 21.43
C TYR A 84 -8.88 -6.08 22.52
N SER A 85 -7.67 -5.68 22.13
CA SER A 85 -6.74 -4.91 22.97
C SER A 85 -6.28 -3.63 22.27
N GLU A 86 -6.02 -2.57 23.05
CA GLU A 86 -5.50 -1.31 22.50
C GLU A 86 -4.15 -1.50 21.80
N SER A 87 -3.31 -2.42 22.29
CA SER A 87 -2.02 -2.74 21.67
C SER A 87 -2.20 -3.43 20.31
N VAL A 88 -3.08 -4.42 20.19
CA VAL A 88 -3.38 -5.08 18.90
C VAL A 88 -3.91 -4.06 17.91
N LYS A 89 -4.81 -3.18 18.33
CA LYS A 89 -5.30 -2.10 17.49
C LYS A 89 -4.19 -1.17 17.02
N LEU A 90 -3.30 -0.75 17.92
CA LEU A 90 -2.18 0.13 17.55
C LEU A 90 -1.29 -0.52 16.48
N VAL A 91 -0.98 -1.80 16.61
CA VAL A 91 -0.17 -2.53 15.61
C VAL A 91 -0.90 -2.61 14.27
N LYS A 92 -2.20 -2.94 14.26
CA LYS A 92 -3.02 -2.96 13.04
C LYS A 92 -3.10 -1.57 12.38
N ASP A 93 -3.27 -0.50 13.18
CA ASP A 93 -3.29 0.88 12.70
C ASP A 93 -1.94 1.28 12.06
N ILE A 94 -0.81 0.85 12.65
CA ILE A 94 0.53 1.09 12.09
C ILE A 94 0.73 0.32 10.77
N ALA A 95 0.29 -0.94 10.71
CA ALA A 95 0.39 -1.76 9.51
C ALA A 95 -0.44 -1.16 8.34
N ALA A 96 -1.66 -0.68 8.61
CA ALA A 96 -2.46 0.06 7.65
C ALA A 96 -1.78 1.38 7.22
N GLY A 97 -1.14 2.09 8.17
CA GLY A 97 -0.33 3.28 7.87
C GLY A 97 0.84 3.00 6.93
N PHE A 98 1.44 1.82 7.02
CA PHE A 98 2.52 1.39 6.14
C PHE A 98 2.04 1.18 4.70
N VAL A 99 0.88 0.53 4.51
CA VAL A 99 0.23 0.41 3.19
C VAL A 99 -0.08 1.78 2.60
N LEU A 100 -0.60 2.70 3.41
CA LEU A 100 -0.92 4.06 3.00
C LEU A 100 0.33 4.83 2.55
N TRP A 101 1.46 4.65 3.23
CA TRP A 101 2.73 5.28 2.86
C TRP A 101 3.23 4.83 1.47
N TYR A 102 3.20 3.53 1.18
CA TYR A 102 3.58 3.02 -0.14
C TYR A 102 2.56 3.37 -1.22
N SER A 103 1.27 3.44 -0.88
CA SER A 103 0.24 3.92 -1.79
C SER A 103 0.50 5.37 -2.20
N LEU A 104 0.88 6.23 -1.24
CA LEU A 104 1.27 7.62 -1.51
C LEU A 104 2.49 7.69 -2.43
N PHE A 105 3.52 6.89 -2.15
CA PHE A 105 4.70 6.77 -3.01
C PHE A 105 4.32 6.37 -4.44
N SER A 106 3.43 5.39 -4.61
CA SER A 106 2.98 4.94 -5.93
C SER A 106 2.24 6.04 -6.71
N VAL A 107 1.45 6.86 -6.03
CA VAL A 107 0.76 8.02 -6.62
C VAL A 107 1.78 9.06 -7.10
N VAL A 108 2.80 9.35 -6.30
CA VAL A 108 3.88 10.29 -6.68
C VAL A 108 4.60 9.78 -7.93
N VAL A 109 4.97 8.50 -7.98
CA VAL A 109 5.59 7.89 -9.16
C VAL A 109 4.67 7.97 -10.38
N GLY A 110 3.39 7.64 -10.22
CA GLY A 110 2.39 7.74 -11.30
C GLY A 110 2.27 9.16 -11.86
N ILE A 111 2.20 10.18 -11.01
CA ILE A 111 2.14 11.60 -11.41
C ILE A 111 3.39 12.00 -12.20
N LEU A 112 4.58 11.64 -11.71
CA LEU A 112 5.84 12.07 -12.33
C LEU A 112 6.11 11.36 -13.66
N ILE A 113 5.84 10.05 -13.73
CA ILE A 113 6.22 9.21 -14.87
C ILE A 113 5.07 9.07 -15.86
N LEU A 114 3.92 8.56 -15.41
CA LEU A 114 2.77 8.32 -16.28
C LEU A 114 2.11 9.65 -16.68
N GLY A 115 2.10 10.66 -15.81
CA GLY A 115 1.61 11.99 -16.15
C GLY A 115 2.38 12.62 -17.31
N ARG A 116 3.71 12.49 -17.32
CA ARG A 116 4.55 12.90 -18.45
C ARG A 116 4.26 12.07 -19.70
N ALA A 117 4.20 10.75 -19.58
CA ALA A 117 4.04 9.86 -20.73
C ALA A 117 2.66 9.92 -21.40
N LEU A 118 1.59 10.14 -20.63
CA LEU A 118 0.21 10.13 -21.13
C LEU A 118 -0.30 11.52 -21.51
N PHE A 119 0.08 12.53 -20.74
CA PHE A 119 -0.51 13.87 -20.87
C PHE A 119 0.53 14.94 -21.26
N SER A 120 1.78 14.54 -21.53
CA SER A 120 2.87 15.47 -21.86
C SER A 120 3.05 16.58 -20.82
N TRP A 121 2.79 16.27 -19.55
CA TRP A 121 2.91 17.25 -18.47
C TRP A 121 4.33 17.82 -18.38
N SER A 122 4.42 19.13 -18.17
CA SER A 122 5.71 19.76 -17.89
C SER A 122 6.25 19.29 -16.53
N PRO A 123 7.58 19.20 -16.35
CA PRO A 123 8.16 18.82 -15.07
C PRO A 123 7.72 19.72 -13.90
N SER A 124 7.53 21.02 -14.17
CA SER A 124 7.04 21.97 -13.17
C SER A 124 5.59 21.69 -12.76
N PHE A 125 4.73 21.34 -13.73
CA PHE A 125 3.35 20.97 -13.45
C PHE A 125 3.28 19.70 -12.63
N ALA A 126 4.03 18.65 -12.98
CA ALA A 126 4.06 17.42 -12.20
C ALA A 126 4.55 17.65 -10.76
N LYS A 127 5.60 18.48 -10.56
CA LYS A 127 6.09 18.86 -9.23
C LYS A 127 5.03 19.59 -8.39
N PHE A 128 4.20 20.44 -9.02
CA PHE A 128 3.09 21.09 -8.33
C PHE A 128 2.10 20.07 -7.77
N PHE A 129 1.65 19.09 -8.58
CA PHE A 129 0.77 18.01 -8.09
C PHE A 129 1.41 17.17 -6.99
N VAL A 130 2.69 16.80 -7.15
CA VAL A 130 3.42 16.06 -6.11
C VAL A 130 3.47 16.86 -4.81
N SER A 131 3.79 18.16 -4.87
CA SER A 131 3.81 19.00 -3.67
C SER A 131 2.42 19.09 -3.02
N GLY A 132 1.36 19.20 -3.82
CA GLY A 132 -0.02 19.16 -3.34
C GLY A 132 -0.33 17.86 -2.61
N VAL A 133 0.03 16.72 -3.19
CA VAL A 133 -0.15 15.38 -2.59
C VAL A 133 0.63 15.25 -1.27
N LEU A 134 1.88 15.70 -1.24
CA LEU A 134 2.74 15.62 -0.06
C LEU A 134 2.35 16.58 1.07
N ILE A 135 1.75 17.73 0.76
CA ILE A 135 1.28 18.71 1.74
C ILE A 135 -0.12 18.34 2.24
N PHE A 136 -0.99 17.86 1.35
CA PHE A 136 -2.36 17.48 1.68
C PHE A 136 -2.39 16.30 2.66
N PHE A 137 -1.49 15.34 2.52
CA PHE A 137 -1.48 14.13 3.36
C PHE A 137 -1.26 14.44 4.87
N PRO A 138 -0.22 15.19 5.29
CA PRO A 138 -0.07 15.65 6.67
C PRO A 138 -1.23 16.51 7.16
N LEU A 139 -1.71 17.45 6.34
CA LEU A 139 -2.79 18.36 6.73
C LEU A 139 -4.11 17.61 6.94
N PHE A 140 -4.43 16.65 6.07
CA PHE A 140 -5.61 15.80 6.19
C PHE A 140 -5.55 14.95 7.45
N SER A 141 -4.39 14.36 7.76
CA SER A 141 -4.23 13.57 8.99
C SER A 141 -4.40 14.40 10.27
N VAL A 142 -3.86 15.64 10.30
CA VAL A 142 -4.06 16.58 11.42
C VAL A 142 -5.53 17.00 11.52
N PHE A 143 -6.16 17.29 10.39
CA PHE A 143 -7.59 17.66 10.32
C PHE A 143 -8.49 16.54 10.86
N VAL A 144 -8.30 15.31 10.39
CA VAL A 144 -9.05 14.13 10.86
C VAL A 144 -8.83 13.89 12.36
N ARG A 145 -7.57 14.03 12.83
CA ARG A 145 -7.27 13.89 14.27
C ARG A 145 -7.99 14.95 15.10
N ARG A 146 -8.08 16.19 14.62
CA ARG A 146 -8.80 17.28 15.30
C ARG A 146 -10.31 17.03 15.33
N TYR A 147 -10.90 16.60 14.22
CA TYR A 147 -12.33 16.28 14.15
C TYR A 147 -12.72 15.14 15.12
N ARG A 148 -11.91 14.08 15.19
CA ARG A 148 -12.12 12.96 16.11
C ARG A 148 -12.02 13.37 17.59
N ASN A 149 -11.18 14.35 17.91
CA ASN A 149 -11.05 14.87 19.28
C ASN A 149 -12.24 15.76 19.68
N VAL A 150 -12.80 16.56 18.75
CA VAL A 150 -14.00 17.37 19.01
C VAL A 150 -15.20 16.50 19.37
N GLY A 151 -15.46 15.44 18.60
CA GLY A 151 -16.58 14.51 18.90
C GLY A 151 -16.41 13.67 20.17
N LYS A 152 -15.17 13.53 20.69
CA LYS A 152 -14.91 12.91 22.01
C LYS A 152 -15.20 13.87 23.16
N ASN A 153 -14.90 15.16 23.00
CA ASN A 153 -15.14 16.18 24.02
C ASN A 153 -16.64 16.44 24.22
N ASP A 154 -17.44 16.51 23.14
CA ASP A 154 -18.90 16.69 23.23
C ASP A 154 -19.63 15.54 23.92
N LYS A 155 -19.13 14.30 23.78
CA LYS A 155 -19.70 13.14 24.49
C LYS A 155 -19.33 13.09 25.97
N SER A 156 -18.25 13.77 26.38
CA SER A 156 -17.82 13.86 27.78
C SER A 156 -18.52 14.97 28.57
N SER A 157 -19.07 15.98 27.88
CA SER A 157 -19.77 17.13 28.47
C SER A 157 -21.29 16.96 28.55
N GLY A 158 -21.90 16.05 27.78
CA GLY A 158 -23.34 15.75 27.80
C GLY A 158 -23.80 14.66 28.78
N GLY A 159 -22.88 14.11 29.59
CA GLY A 159 -23.15 13.09 30.61
C GLY A 159 -23.00 13.63 32.02
N ARG A 160 -23.83 14.60 32.42
CA ARG A 160 -24.04 15.01 33.81
C ARG A 160 -25.51 15.28 34.03
#